data_AF-M5J6I9-F1
#
_entry.id   AF-M5J6I9-F1
#
_cell.length_a   1.000
_cell.length_b   1.000
_cell.length_c   1.000
_cell.angle_alpha   90.00
_cell.angle_beta   90.00
_cell.angle_gamma   90.00
#
_symmetry.space_group_name_H-M   'P 1'
#
loop_
_entity.id
_entity.type
_entity.pdbx_description
1 polymer ?
#
loop_
_entity_poly.entity_id
_entity_poly.type
_entity_poly.pdbx_seq_one_letter_code
_entity_poly.pdbx_strand_id
1 'polypeptide(L)'
;ATNSGKTYTVKSGDSVWAIAQKTGVSMDTLRSLNNIQGNFIYPGQQLRLSGSNSSQTTTKTNSNTSSTGTYQVKSGDSLWKIAMEHGTTVERLRSLNKITGSMIYPGQHLRF
;
A
#
# COMPACT_ATOMS: atom_id res chain seq x y z
N ALA A 1 23.57 -4.37 -18.86
CA ALA A 1 22.34 -5.16 -18.68
C ALA A 1 21.39 -4.37 -17.79
N THR A 2 20.32 -3.84 -18.36
CA THR A 2 19.31 -3.06 -17.65
C THR A 2 18.53 -3.99 -16.74
N ASN A 3 18.83 -3.93 -15.44
CA ASN A 3 18.20 -4.77 -14.42
C ASN A 3 16.76 -4.28 -14.23
N SER A 4 15.83 -4.85 -14.99
CA SER A 4 14.39 -4.60 -14.91
C SER A 4 13.97 -4.72 -13.45
N GLY A 5 13.57 -3.59 -12.85
CA GLY A 5 13.25 -3.49 -11.44
C GLY A 5 12.23 -4.55 -11.04
N LYS A 6 12.67 -5.60 -10.35
CA LYS A 6 11.77 -6.64 -9.84
C LYS A 6 10.89 -6.03 -8.75
N THR A 7 9.58 -6.10 -8.91
CA THR A 7 8.61 -5.78 -7.86
C THR A 7 8.01 -7.07 -7.30
N TYR A 8 7.61 -7.03 -6.03
CA TYR A 8 6.97 -8.14 -5.34
C TYR A 8 5.69 -7.66 -4.67
N THR A 9 4.56 -8.27 -5.01
CA THR A 9 3.29 -8.01 -4.32
C THR A 9 3.24 -8.85 -3.05
N VAL A 10 3.22 -8.17 -1.89
CA VAL A 10 3.07 -8.78 -0.57
C VAL A 10 1.81 -9.62 -0.55
N LYS A 11 1.89 -10.88 -0.11
CA LYS A 11 0.72 -11.75 0.06
C LYS A 11 0.26 -11.76 1.50
N SER A 12 -0.97 -12.19 1.75
CA SER A 12 -1.46 -12.34 3.12
C SER A 12 -0.59 -13.35 3.87
N GLY A 13 -0.11 -12.93 5.05
CA GLY A 13 0.84 -13.72 5.86
C GLY A 13 2.32 -13.48 5.55
N ASP A 14 2.65 -12.70 4.51
CA ASP A 14 4.04 -12.33 4.26
C ASP A 14 4.55 -11.31 5.29
N SER A 15 5.81 -11.47 5.69
CA SER A 15 6.55 -10.54 6.56
C SER A 15 7.77 -9.99 5.83
N VAL A 16 8.28 -8.83 6.24
CA VAL A 16 9.51 -8.23 5.65
C VAL A 16 10.65 -9.25 5.61
N TRP A 17 10.79 -10.03 6.69
CA TRP A 17 11.76 -11.12 6.77
C TRP A 17 11.50 -12.26 5.77
N ALA A 18 10.26 -12.75 5.67
CA ALA A 18 9.91 -13.83 4.76
C ALA A 18 10.10 -13.44 3.29
N ILE A 19 9.76 -12.20 2.93
CA ILE A 19 9.97 -11.66 1.58
C ILE A 19 11.46 -11.46 1.31
N ALA A 20 12.19 -10.87 2.25
CA ALA A 20 13.64 -10.71 2.15
C ALA A 20 14.34 -12.04 1.86
N GLN A 21 14.04 -13.07 2.66
CA GLN A 21 14.60 -14.42 2.49
C GLN A 21 14.22 -15.04 1.15
N LYS A 22 12.95 -14.90 0.74
CA LYS A 22 12.43 -15.46 -0.51
C LYS A 22 13.01 -14.80 -1.76
N THR A 23 13.27 -13.50 -1.68
CA THR A 23 13.73 -12.68 -2.80
C THR A 23 15.24 -12.53 -2.85
N GLY A 24 15.95 -12.94 -1.79
CA GLY A 24 17.39 -12.78 -1.64
C GLY A 24 17.82 -11.33 -1.38
N VAL A 25 16.88 -10.44 -1.02
CA VAL A 25 17.14 -9.03 -0.69
C VAL A 25 17.23 -8.89 0.82
N SER A 26 18.23 -8.19 1.36
CA SER A 26 18.30 -7.98 2.81
C SER A 26 17.13 -7.13 3.30
N MET A 27 16.69 -7.34 4.56
CA MET A 27 15.58 -6.57 5.14
C MET A 27 15.85 -5.06 5.10
N ASP A 28 17.08 -4.64 5.41
CA ASP A 28 17.47 -3.23 5.37
C ASP A 28 17.39 -2.65 3.97
N THR A 29 17.81 -3.41 2.95
CA THR A 29 17.67 -3.02 1.54
C THR A 29 16.20 -2.95 1.14
N LEU A 30 15.40 -3.94 1.52
CA LEU A 30 13.97 -3.96 1.22
C LEU A 30 13.25 -2.78 1.87
N ARG A 31 13.60 -2.44 3.11
CA ARG A 31 13.07 -1.30 3.84
C ARG A 31 13.49 0.03 3.24
N SER A 32 14.78 0.19 2.91
CA SER A 32 15.30 1.42 2.32
C SER A 32 14.74 1.67 0.91
N LEU A 33 14.61 0.62 0.09
CA LEU A 33 14.04 0.71 -1.25
C LEU A 33 12.55 1.10 -1.26
N ASN A 34 11.82 0.79 -0.18
CA ASN A 34 10.36 0.94 -0.11
C ASN A 34 9.90 1.92 0.97
N ASN A 35 10.82 2.64 1.61
CA ASN A 35 10.56 3.55 2.74
C ASN A 35 9.69 2.90 3.84
N ILE A 36 9.93 1.62 4.13
CA ILE A 36 9.18 0.89 5.16
C ILE A 36 9.71 1.30 6.54
N GLN A 37 8.86 1.96 7.33
CA GLN A 37 9.13 2.27 8.73
C GLN A 37 8.90 1.02 9.58
N GLY A 38 9.98 0.52 10.19
CA GLY A 38 9.97 -0.74 10.95
C GLY A 38 9.78 -1.97 10.06
N ASN A 39 8.87 -2.85 10.47
CA ASN A 39 8.65 -4.16 9.84
C ASN A 39 7.22 -4.35 9.33
N PHE A 40 6.43 -3.27 9.28
CA PHE A 40 5.04 -3.33 8.85
C PHE A 40 4.95 -3.31 7.33
N ILE A 41 4.46 -4.40 6.77
CA ILE A 41 4.08 -4.50 5.37
C ILE A 41 2.66 -5.01 5.28
N TYR A 42 1.95 -4.59 4.25
CA TYR A 42 0.55 -4.91 4.08
C TYR A 42 0.35 -5.80 2.86
N PRO A 43 -0.48 -6.85 2.95
CA PRO A 43 -0.87 -7.66 1.79
C PRO A 43 -1.40 -6.79 0.66
N GLY A 44 -0.89 -6.98 -0.56
CA GLY A 44 -1.17 -6.17 -1.74
C GLY A 44 -0.16 -5.04 -2.00
N GLN A 45 0.71 -4.74 -1.04
CA GLN A 45 1.78 -3.75 -1.22
C GLN A 45 2.77 -4.22 -2.27
N GLN A 46 3.15 -3.35 -3.21
CA GLN A 46 4.22 -3.66 -4.16
C GLN A 46 5.57 -3.19 -3.58
N LEU A 47 6.48 -4.14 -3.40
CA LEU A 47 7.83 -3.90 -2.91
C LEU A 47 8.83 -3.95 -4.06
N ARG A 48 9.62 -2.90 -4.20
CA ARG A 48 10.78 -2.83 -5.08
C ARG A 48 11.91 -3.68 -4.48
N LEU A 49 12.42 -4.62 -5.26
CA LEU A 49 13.46 -5.56 -4.87
C LEU A 49 14.85 -5.19 -5.41
N SER A 50 14.93 -4.28 -6.39
CA SER A 50 16.21 -3.88 -6.98
C SER A 50 16.22 -2.38 -7.28
N GLY A 51 17.34 -1.75 -6.91
CA GLY A 51 17.64 -0.35 -7.17
C GLY A 51 18.10 -0.16 -8.62
N SER A 52 17.15 0.05 -9.53
CA SER A 52 17.37 1.12 -10.49
C SER A 52 17.00 2.41 -9.76
N ASN A 53 17.89 3.40 -9.78
CA ASN A 53 17.66 4.79 -9.36
C ASN A 53 16.50 5.38 -10.18
N SER A 54 15.29 4.88 -9.99
CA SER A 54 14.09 5.61 -10.30
C SER A 54 13.78 6.36 -9.03
N SER A 55 14.22 7.61 -9.05
CA SER A 55 13.62 8.76 -8.38
C SER A 55 12.29 8.37 -7.79
N GLN A 56 12.11 8.72 -6.53
CA GLN A 56 10.83 8.85 -5.87
C GLN A 56 9.87 9.62 -6.79
N THR A 57 9.21 8.92 -7.71
CA THR A 57 7.93 9.35 -8.21
C THR A 57 6.96 8.83 -7.17
N THR A 58 6.88 9.58 -6.07
CA THR A 58 5.56 9.89 -5.53
C THR A 58 4.74 10.43 -6.69
N THR A 59 4.12 9.57 -7.48
CA THR A 59 2.81 9.91 -8.02
C THR A 59 1.92 9.87 -6.77
N LYS A 60 1.58 10.95 -6.03
CA LYS A 60 1.13 12.27 -6.47
C LYS A 60 0.65 12.29 -7.92
N THR A 61 -0.05 11.25 -8.32
CA THR A 61 -1.18 11.47 -9.22
C THR A 61 -2.16 12.24 -8.36
N ASN A 62 -2.16 13.56 -8.53
CA ASN A 62 -3.36 14.36 -8.40
C ASN A 62 -4.38 13.78 -9.41
N SER A 63 -4.90 12.60 -9.13
CA SER A 63 -6.13 12.15 -9.75
C SER A 63 -7.23 12.85 -8.97
N ASN A 64 -7.42 14.12 -9.33
CA ASN A 64 -8.70 14.81 -9.23
C ASN A 64 -9.68 14.06 -10.15
N THR A 65 -9.97 12.81 -9.81
CA THR A 65 -11.08 12.08 -10.38
C THR A 65 -11.96 11.83 -9.18
N SER A 66 -12.83 12.80 -8.92
CA SER A 66 -13.95 12.71 -7.99
C SER A 66 -14.87 11.59 -8.47
N SER A 67 -14.43 10.35 -8.29
CA SER A 67 -15.22 9.17 -8.53
C SER A 67 -16.20 9.11 -7.38
N THR A 68 -17.35 9.77 -7.53
CA THR A 68 -18.47 9.75 -6.58
C THR A 68 -19.02 8.33 -6.48
N GLY A 69 -18.29 7.47 -5.80
CA GLY A 69 -18.63 6.08 -5.54
C GLY A 69 -18.63 5.84 -4.03
N THR A 70 -19.56 5.02 -3.57
CA THR A 70 -19.56 4.52 -2.19
C THR A 70 -19.11 3.07 -2.18
N TYR A 71 -18.12 2.75 -1.35
CA TYR A 71 -17.71 1.38 -1.07
C TYR A 71 -18.31 0.90 0.24
N GLN A 72 -18.96 -0.27 0.24
CA GLN A 72 -19.37 -0.92 1.48
C GLN A 72 -18.22 -1.78 2.00
N VAL A 73 -17.71 -1.46 3.18
CA VAL A 73 -16.67 -2.21 3.88
C VAL A 73 -17.11 -3.65 4.07
N LYS A 74 -16.28 -4.60 3.64
CA LYS A 74 -16.52 -6.03 3.83
C LYS A 74 -15.71 -6.53 5.03
N SER A 75 -16.13 -7.66 5.59
CA SER A 75 -15.37 -8.32 6.66
C SER A 75 -13.95 -8.64 6.19
N GLY A 76 -12.96 -8.17 6.95
CA GLY A 76 -11.54 -8.32 6.62
C GLY A 76 -10.94 -7.15 5.83
N ASP A 77 -11.69 -6.09 5.55
CA ASP A 77 -11.14 -4.89 4.94
C ASP A 77 -10.45 -3.97 5.95
N SER A 78 -9.50 -3.20 5.43
CA SER A 78 -8.83 -2.12 6.14
C SER A 78 -8.86 -0.85 5.30
N LEU A 79 -8.85 0.32 5.94
CA LEU A 79 -8.81 1.61 5.23
C LEU A 79 -7.67 1.67 4.21
N TRP A 80 -6.54 1.02 4.52
CA TRP A 80 -5.39 0.97 3.63
C TRP A 80 -5.67 0.12 2.38
N LYS A 81 -6.23 -1.09 2.55
CA LYS A 81 -6.59 -1.97 1.42
C LYS A 81 -7.59 -1.27 0.50
N ILE A 82 -8.62 -0.68 1.08
CA ILE A 82 -9.66 0.02 0.32
C ILE A 82 -9.08 1.26 -0.37
N ALA A 83 -8.26 2.05 0.33
CA ALA A 83 -7.62 3.22 -0.26
C ALA A 83 -6.76 2.84 -1.48
N MET A 84 -5.96 1.77 -1.37
CA MET A 84 -5.15 1.26 -2.47
C MET A 84 -6.00 0.77 -3.65
N GLU A 85 -7.04 -0.03 -3.39
CA GLU A 85 -7.93 -0.57 -4.41
C GLU A 85 -8.61 0.54 -5.22
N HIS A 86 -8.92 1.66 -4.55
CA HIS A 86 -9.53 2.84 -5.14
C HIS A 86 -8.53 3.93 -5.56
N GLY A 87 -7.22 3.66 -5.52
CA GLY A 87 -6.18 4.61 -5.93
C GLY A 87 -6.14 5.91 -5.11
N THR A 88 -6.58 5.87 -3.86
CA THR A 88 -6.56 7.00 -2.91
C THR A 88 -5.65 6.70 -1.71
N THR A 89 -5.54 7.63 -0.76
CA THR A 89 -4.76 7.45 0.47
C THR A 89 -5.66 7.24 1.68
N VAL A 90 -5.13 6.59 2.73
CA VAL A 90 -5.84 6.44 4.00
C VAL A 90 -6.21 7.80 4.59
N GLU A 91 -5.29 8.76 4.59
CA GLU A 91 -5.57 10.15 5.02
C GLU A 91 -6.74 10.76 4.24
N ARG A 92 -6.73 10.64 2.90
CA ARG A 92 -7.79 11.19 2.05
C ARG A 92 -9.12 10.51 2.35
N LEU A 93 -9.13 9.19 2.41
CA LEU A 93 -10.31 8.38 2.72
C LEU A 93 -10.89 8.70 4.10
N ARG A 94 -10.04 8.85 5.11
CA ARG A 94 -10.43 9.26 6.46
C ARG A 94 -10.99 10.67 6.49
N SER A 95 -10.34 11.62 5.81
CA SER A 95 -10.79 13.01 5.75
C SER A 95 -12.16 13.14 5.07
N LEU A 96 -12.40 12.36 4.00
CA LEU A 96 -13.67 12.31 3.29
C LEU A 96 -14.81 11.73 4.14
N ASN A 97 -14.50 10.71 4.96
CA ASN A 97 -15.49 9.97 5.73
C ASN A 97 -15.54 10.35 7.22
N LYS A 98 -14.78 11.37 7.63
CA LYS A 98 -14.64 11.84 9.02
C LYS A 98 -14.26 10.72 10.00
N ILE A 99 -13.41 9.79 9.57
CA ILE A 99 -12.98 8.65 10.38
C ILE A 99 -11.74 9.04 11.20
N THR A 100 -11.89 9.00 12.52
CA THR A 100 -10.80 9.15 13.47
C THR A 100 -10.11 7.79 13.66
N GLY A 101 -8.80 7.74 13.37
CA GLY A 101 -8.01 6.50 13.46
C GLY A 101 -8.20 5.53 12.30
N SER A 102 -8.01 4.24 12.58
CA SER A 102 -8.01 3.15 11.59
C SER A 102 -9.23 2.24 11.65
N MET A 103 -10.18 2.50 12.56
CA MET A 103 -11.31 1.62 12.83
C MET A 103 -12.38 1.79 11.75
N ILE A 104 -12.77 0.68 11.12
CA ILE A 104 -13.91 0.58 10.21
C ILE A 104 -14.70 -0.69 10.50
N TYR A 105 -16.00 -0.66 10.24
CA TYR A 105 -16.90 -1.79 10.49
C TYR A 105 -17.39 -2.41 9.19
N PRO A 106 -17.51 -3.74 9.11
CA PRO A 106 -18.22 -4.38 8.01
C PRO A 106 -19.64 -3.79 7.86
N GLY A 107 -20.04 -3.48 6.63
CA GLY A 107 -21.28 -2.78 6.32
C GLY A 107 -21.17 -1.25 6.30
N GLN A 108 -20.07 -0.66 6.77
CA GLN A 108 -19.84 0.79 6.72
C GLN A 108 -19.68 1.27 5.28
N HIS A 109 -20.30 2.40 4.92
CA HIS A 109 -20.15 3.01 3.60
C HIS A 109 -19.06 4.08 3.62
N LEU A 110 -18.06 3.92 2.75
CA LEU A 110 -16.96 4.86 2.53
C LEU A 110 -17.15 5.61 1.21
N ARG A 111 -16.93 6.91 1.23
CA ARG A 111 -17.00 7.84 0.11
C ARG A 111 -15.60 8.06 -0.48
N PHE A 112 -15.50 8.08 -1.80
CA PHE A 112 -14.28 8.32 -2.57
C PHE A 112 -14.36 9.62 -3.35
#